data_AF-A0A6I7QWG4-F1
#
_entry.id   AF-A0A6I7QWG4-F1
#
_cell.length_a   1.000
_cell.length_b   1.000
_cell.length_c   1.000
_cell.angle_alpha   90.00
_cell.angle_beta   90.00
_cell.angle_gamma   90.00
#
_symmetry.space_group_name_H-M   'P 1'
#
loop_
_entity.id
_entity.type
_entity.pdbx_description
1 polymer ?
#
loop_
_entity_poly.entity_id
_entity_poly.type
_entity_poly.pdbx_seq_one_letter_code
_entity_poly.pdbx_strand_id
1 'polypeptide(L)'
;MMVTLYRREDDGSTRYVTITDRQGNLFGYCTLTVTSGNDFFLTREQHFTYADEAEMQHALRGMIDRRLKRNYNVLYSYFGEGQYPAIQTELDRRVNRGNAGAQA
;
A
#
# COMPACT_ATOMS: atom_id res chain seq x y z
N MET A 1 6.66 5.45 -5.91
CA MET A 1 6.23 4.27 -5.12
C MET A 1 4.84 3.74 -5.51
N MET A 2 4.68 2.42 -5.47
CA MET A 2 3.40 1.70 -5.59
C MET A 2 3.39 0.51 -4.64
N VAL A 3 2.37 0.40 -3.79
CA VAL A 3 2.19 -0.74 -2.86
C VAL A 3 0.77 -1.28 -3.02
N THR A 4 0.66 -2.57 -3.31
CA THR A 4 -0.62 -3.29 -3.39
C THR A 4 -0.68 -4.32 -2.28
N LEU A 5 -1.73 -4.21 -1.46
CA LEU A 5 -2.05 -5.15 -0.39
C LEU A 5 -3.36 -5.85 -0.72
N TYR A 6 -3.49 -7.11 -0.31
CA TYR A 6 -4.70 -7.88 -0.53
C TYR A 6 -5.08 -8.72 0.69
N ARG A 7 -6.36 -9.08 0.77
CA ARG A 7 -6.89 -10.02 1.75
C ARG A 7 -7.96 -10.87 1.09
N ARG A 8 -7.88 -12.17 1.29
CA ARG A 8 -8.96 -13.10 0.94
C ARG A 8 -9.96 -13.14 2.10
N GLU A 9 -11.23 -13.02 1.77
CA GLU A 9 -12.33 -13.20 2.74
C GLU A 9 -12.79 -14.67 2.73
N ASP A 10 -13.56 -15.05 3.74
CA ASP A 10 -14.06 -16.43 3.91
C ASP A 10 -15.05 -16.84 2.80
N ASP A 11 -15.69 -15.86 2.15
CA ASP A 11 -16.60 -16.07 1.01
C ASP A 11 -15.87 -16.28 -0.33
N GLY A 12 -14.53 -16.29 -0.32
CA GLY A 12 -13.69 -16.44 -1.50
C GLY A 12 -13.42 -15.13 -2.25
N SER A 13 -14.06 -14.02 -1.89
CA SER A 13 -13.79 -12.71 -2.49
C SER A 13 -12.41 -12.18 -2.10
N THR A 14 -11.83 -11.35 -2.97
CA THR A 14 -10.55 -10.69 -2.68
C THR A 14 -10.74 -9.19 -2.53
N ARG A 15 -10.37 -8.68 -1.35
CA ARG A 15 -10.21 -7.24 -1.13
C ARG A 15 -8.79 -6.84 -1.46
N TYR A 16 -8.64 -5.73 -2.16
CA TYR A 16 -7.32 -5.17 -2.44
C TYR A 16 -7.31 -3.68 -2.21
N VAL A 17 -6.10 -3.18 -2.02
CA VAL A 17 -5.82 -1.77 -1.92
C VAL A 17 -4.44 -1.46 -2.49
N THR A 18 -4.42 -0.55 -3.44
CA THR A 18 -3.22 -0.02 -4.07
C THR A 18 -3.01 1.39 -3.58
N ILE A 19 -1.80 1.71 -3.13
CA ILE A 19 -1.38 3.04 -2.71
C ILE A 19 -0.26 3.47 -3.66
N THR A 20 -0.36 4.66 -4.23
CA THR A 20 0.67 5.26 -5.09
C THR A 20 0.95 6.69 -4.65
N ASP A 21 2.19 7.13 -4.78
CA ASP A 21 2.61 8.52 -4.59
C ASP A 21 2.69 9.30 -5.91
N ARG A 22 2.02 8.81 -6.97
CA ARG A 22 2.00 9.51 -8.26
C ARG A 22 1.33 10.87 -8.07
N GLN A 23 2.10 11.93 -8.27
CA GLN A 23 1.57 13.28 -8.38
C GLN A 23 0.63 13.37 -9.58
N GLY A 24 -0.66 13.53 -9.30
CA GLY A 24 -1.70 13.77 -10.32
C GLY A 24 -1.95 15.26 -10.59
N ASN A 25 -1.22 16.17 -9.93
CA ASN A 25 -1.42 17.61 -10.07
C ASN A 25 -0.12 18.34 -10.44
N LEU A 26 -0.26 19.46 -11.15
CA LEU A 26 0.84 20.29 -11.63
C LEU A 26 1.40 21.23 -10.54
N PHE A 27 0.82 21.22 -9.34
CA PHE A 27 1.08 22.21 -8.30
C PHE A 27 2.03 21.71 -7.21
N GLY A 28 2.64 20.53 -7.40
CA GLY A 28 3.74 20.05 -6.55
C GLY A 28 3.30 19.59 -5.16
N TYR A 29 2.01 19.38 -4.90
CA TYR A 29 1.57 18.90 -3.59
C TYR A 29 2.01 17.45 -3.34
N CYS A 30 2.29 17.12 -2.07
CA CYS A 30 2.51 15.75 -1.63
C CYS A 30 1.17 15.01 -1.67
N THR A 31 1.02 14.03 -2.57
CA THR A 31 -0.25 13.33 -2.77
C THR A 31 -0.08 11.83 -2.74
N LEU A 32 -0.99 11.14 -2.03
CA LEU A 32 -1.19 9.70 -2.11
C LEU A 32 -2.51 9.41 -2.80
N THR A 33 -2.48 8.57 -3.82
CA THR A 33 -3.67 8.00 -4.45
C THR A 33 -3.89 6.59 -3.93
N VAL A 34 -5.07 6.36 -3.37
CA VAL A 34 -5.48 5.07 -2.79
C VAL A 34 -6.65 4.53 -3.60
N THR A 35 -6.43 3.39 -4.24
CA THR A 35 -7.47 2.65 -4.97
C THR A 35 -7.81 1.40 -4.16
N SER A 36 -9.06 1.22 -3.76
CA SER A 36 -9.52 0.04 -3.01
C SER A 36 -10.72 -0.60 -3.68
N GLY A 37 -10.81 -1.92 -3.69
CA GLY A 37 -11.92 -2.61 -4.31
C GLY A 37 -12.15 -4.02 -3.77
N ASN A 38 -13.33 -4.53 -4.10
CA ASN A 38 -13.70 -5.92 -3.93
C ASN A 38 -13.83 -6.49 -5.34
N ASP A 39 -12.95 -7.44 -5.68
CA ASP A 39 -12.78 -7.96 -7.04
C ASP A 39 -12.39 -6.86 -8.06
N PHE A 40 -11.73 -7.28 -9.15
CA PHE A 40 -11.05 -6.38 -10.09
C PHE A 40 -11.95 -5.31 -10.76
N PHE A 41 -13.26 -5.42 -10.63
CA PHE A 41 -14.24 -4.62 -11.37
C PHE A 41 -14.87 -3.45 -10.59
N LEU A 42 -14.75 -3.43 -9.25
CA LEU A 42 -15.35 -2.38 -8.41
C LEU A 42 -14.28 -1.68 -7.57
N THR A 43 -13.66 -0.65 -8.15
CA THR A 43 -12.67 0.20 -7.48
C THR A 43 -13.28 1.52 -7.00
N ARG A 44 -12.96 1.91 -5.77
CA ARG A 44 -13.05 3.28 -5.28
C ARG A 44 -11.65 3.89 -5.24
N GLU A 45 -11.52 5.07 -5.82
CA GLU A 45 -10.30 5.87 -5.76
C GLU A 45 -10.47 7.05 -4.78
N GLN A 46 -9.41 7.34 -4.02
CA GLN A 46 -9.33 8.47 -3.10
C GLN A 46 -7.96 9.13 -3.20
N HIS A 47 -7.92 10.45 -3.28
CA HIS A 47 -6.69 11.23 -3.23
C HIS A 47 -6.55 11.90 -1.87
N PHE A 48 -5.36 11.81 -1.29
CA PHE A 48 -4.99 12.48 -0.05
C PHE A 48 -3.85 13.44 -0.34
N THR A 49 -4.07 14.71 -0.06
CA THR A 49 -3.08 15.77 -0.22
C THR A 49 -2.58 16.20 1.16
N TYR A 50 -1.28 16.39 1.28
CA TYR A 50 -0.58 16.72 2.51
C TYR A 50 0.19 18.03 2.36
N ALA A 51 0.43 18.70 3.48
CA ALA A 51 1.17 19.96 3.50
C ALA A 51 2.65 19.74 3.17
N ASP A 52 3.23 18.64 3.67
CA ASP A 52 4.63 18.30 3.48
C ASP A 52 4.86 16.77 3.35
N GLU A 53 6.10 16.41 3.04
CA GLU A 53 6.50 15.02 2.85
C GLU A 53 6.46 14.22 4.16
N ALA A 54 6.77 14.83 5.30
CA ALA A 54 6.79 14.15 6.59
C ALA A 54 5.37 13.72 7.01
N GLU A 55 4.39 14.59 6.81
CA GLU A 55 2.98 14.30 7.03
C GLU A 55 2.50 13.18 6.09
N MET A 56 2.85 13.26 4.81
CA MET A 56 2.54 12.22 3.82
C MET A 56 3.15 10.87 4.20
N GLN A 57 4.42 10.85 4.62
CA GLN A 57 5.11 9.64 5.08
C GLN A 57 4.46 9.03 6.32
N HIS A 58 4.08 9.87 7.29
CA HIS A 58 3.35 9.43 8.48
C HIS A 58 2.01 8.80 8.10
N ALA A 59 1.25 9.45 7.21
CA ALA A 59 -0.03 8.95 6.73
C ALA A 59 0.11 7.64 5.94
N LEU A 60 1.09 7.55 5.03
CA LEU A 60 1.42 6.33 4.28
C LEU A 60 1.68 5.15 5.22
N ARG A 61 2.55 5.36 6.22
CA ARG A 61 2.85 4.35 7.23
C ARG A 61 1.59 3.93 7.98
N GLY A 62 0.81 4.89 8.46
CA GLY A 62 -0.45 4.61 9.16
C GLY A 62 -1.48 3.89 8.29
N MET A 63 -1.49 4.13 6.98
CA MET A 63 -2.34 3.41 6.02
C MET A 63 -1.92 1.94 5.87
N ILE A 64 -0.62 1.69 5.73
CA ILE A 64 -0.05 0.34 5.60
C ILE A 64 -0.26 -0.45 6.90
N ASP A 65 0.14 0.12 8.04
CA ASP A 65 0.06 -0.53 9.35
C ASP A 65 -1.36 -0.96 9.70
N ARG A 66 -2.36 -0.11 9.44
CA ARG A 66 -3.77 -0.45 9.67
C ARG A 66 -4.24 -1.64 8.84
N ARG A 67 -3.74 -1.80 7.61
CA ARG A 67 -4.11 -2.91 6.71
C ARG A 67 -3.39 -4.19 7.11
N LEU A 68 -2.10 -4.10 7.43
CA LEU A 68 -1.32 -5.23 7.94
C LEU A 68 -1.91 -5.77 9.25
N LYS A 69 -2.38 -4.91 10.17
CA LYS A 69 -3.10 -5.31 11.39
C LYS A 69 -4.45 -5.99 11.11
N ARG A 70 -5.01 -5.83 9.92
CA ARG A 70 -6.27 -6.45 9.48
C ARG A 70 -6.05 -7.70 8.61
N ASN A 71 -4.86 -8.30 8.70
CA ASN A 71 -4.46 -9.50 7.95
C ASN A 71 -4.41 -9.30 6.43
N TYR A 72 -4.09 -8.10 5.97
CA TYR A 72 -3.72 -7.92 4.56
C TYR A 72 -2.29 -8.41 4.35
N ASN A 73 -2.08 -9.11 3.24
CA ASN A 73 -0.78 -9.52 2.74
C ASN A 73 -0.27 -8.56 1.67
N VAL A 74 1.04 -8.49 1.51
CA VAL A 74 1.68 -7.71 0.46
C VAL A 74 1.60 -8.51 -0.84
N LEU A 75 0.92 -7.97 -1.86
CA LEU A 75 0.87 -8.56 -3.19
C LEU A 75 2.03 -8.03 -4.05
N TYR A 76 2.27 -6.73 -3.96
CA TYR A 76 3.26 -6.04 -4.76
C TYR A 76 3.76 -4.81 -4.01
N SER A 77 5.05 -4.52 -4.11
CA SER A 77 5.63 -3.28 -3.61
C SER A 77 6.79 -2.85 -4.47
N TYR A 78 6.78 -1.59 -4.89
CA TYR A 78 7.83 -0.95 -5.67
C TYR A 78 8.13 0.43 -5.10
N PHE A 79 9.40 0.68 -4.85
CA PHE A 79 9.94 1.93 -4.36
C PHE A 79 11.05 2.38 -5.31
N GLY A 80 11.07 3.68 -5.64
CA GLY A 80 12.23 4.26 -6.31
C GLY A 80 13.45 4.26 -5.39
N GLU A 81 14.63 4.48 -5.95
CA GLU A 81 15.87 4.55 -5.17
C GLU A 81 15.78 5.58 -4.04
N GLY A 82 16.12 5.17 -2.81
CA GLY A 82 16.06 6.01 -1.62
C GLY A 82 14.65 6.36 -1.12
N GLN A 83 13.58 5.95 -1.80
CA GLN A 83 12.22 6.28 -1.40
C GLN A 83 11.73 5.42 -0.22
N TYR A 84 11.33 6.07 0.87
CA TYR A 84 10.68 5.43 2.03
C TYR A 84 11.42 4.18 2.58
N PRO A 85 12.73 4.24 2.88
CA PRO A 85 13.56 3.06 3.15
C PRO A 85 13.06 2.21 4.33
N ALA A 86 12.51 2.86 5.37
CA ALA A 86 11.95 2.18 6.52
C ALA A 86 10.69 1.37 6.17
N ILE A 87 9.82 1.91 5.30
CA ILE A 87 8.59 1.24 4.87
C ILE A 87 8.94 0.08 3.94
N GLN A 88 9.83 0.30 2.98
CA GLN A 88 10.31 -0.75 2.08
C GLN A 88 10.88 -1.94 2.87
N THR A 89 11.78 -1.67 3.82
CA THR A 89 12.39 -2.72 4.66
C THR A 89 11.35 -3.55 5.42
N GLU A 90 10.28 -2.93 5.96
CA GLU A 90 9.22 -3.65 6.66
C GLU A 90 8.38 -4.51 5.70
N LEU A 91 8.05 -4.00 4.52
CA LEU A 91 7.29 -4.76 3.53
C LEU A 91 8.09 -5.94 2.98
N ASP A 92 9.39 -5.77 2.71
CA ASP A 92 10.28 -6.83 2.24
C ASP A 92 10.39 -7.97 3.27
N ARG A 93 10.50 -7.63 4.56
CA ARG A 93 10.48 -8.62 5.65
C ARG A 93 9.17 -9.43 5.68
N ARG A 94 8.03 -8.78 5.41
CA ARG A 94 6.72 -9.44 5.38
C ARG A 94 6.57 -10.39 4.20
N VAL A 95 7.00 -9.96 3.02
CA VAL A 95 7.01 -10.80 1.80
C VAL A 95 7.87 -12.05 2.03
N ASN A 96 9.07 -11.87 2.58
CA ASN A 96 9.98 -12.98 2.85
C ASN A 96 9.42 -13.99 3.87
N ARG A 97 8.71 -13.53 4.91
CA ARG A 97 8.02 -14.44 5.86
C ARG A 97 6.85 -15.19 5.22
N GLY A 98 6.06 -14.53 4.38
CA GLY A 98 4.95 -15.17 3.66
C GLY A 98 5.44 -16.29 2.74
N ASN A 99 6.56 -16.07 2.06
CA ASN A 99 7.16 -17.07 1.17
C ASN A 99 7.77 -18.26 1.94
N ALA A 100 8.37 -18.02 3.13
CA ALA A 100 8.93 -19.09 3.96
C ALA A 100 7.87 -20.06 4.50
N GLY A 101 6.64 -19.58 4.74
CA GLY A 101 5.52 -20.44 5.17
C GLY A 101 4.86 -21.24 4.05
N ALA A 102 5.14 -20.92 2.79
CA ALA A 102 4.57 -21.62 1.62
C ALA A 102 5.45 -22.80 1.13
N GLN A 103 6.60 -23.03 1.76
CA GLN A 103 7.54 -24.11 1.44
C GLN A 103 7.55 -25.25 2.47
N ALA A 104 6.59 -25.28 3.41
CA ALA A 104 6.46 -26.29 4.46
C ALA A 104 5.27 -27.22 4.23
#